data_AF-A0AA95SJL8-F1
#
_entry.id   AF-A0AA95SJL8-F1
#
_cell.length_a   1.000
_cell.length_b   1.000
_cell.length_c   1.000
_cell.angle_alpha   90.00
_cell.angle_beta   90.00
_cell.angle_gamma   90.00
#
_symmetry.space_group_name_H-M   'P 1'
#
loop_
_entity.id
_entity.type
_entity.pdbx_description
1 polymer ?
#
loop_
_entity_poly.entity_id
_entity_poly.type
_entity_poly.pdbx_seq_one_letter_code
_entity_poly.pdbx_strand_id
1 'polypeptide(L)'
;MKKFLTVLCGGLIALTLFVTTGNTAKAAAPTDSPAGTESDDCGCHDVTQLFGAERNKIVSNLISSDAYKNEKKDLKNKGYKSHGANEIEVMKHNVYGVIMVGVPFTNSKGIVVMAVFMNGEFMGIQPADSN
;
A
#
# COMPACT_ATOMS: atom_id res chain seq x y z
N MET A 1 -46.87 -3.40 -27.77
CA MET A 1 -45.87 -3.51 -26.66
C MET A 1 -45.47 -4.98 -26.40
N LYS A 2 -44.93 -5.70 -27.39
CA LYS A 2 -44.50 -7.12 -27.25
C LYS A 2 -42.99 -7.35 -27.38
N LYS A 3 -42.24 -6.36 -27.86
CA LYS A 3 -40.79 -6.45 -28.09
C LYS A 3 -39.92 -5.95 -26.93
N PHE A 4 -40.53 -5.28 -25.94
CA PHE A 4 -39.81 -4.81 -24.75
C PHE A 4 -39.61 -5.92 -23.70
N LEU A 5 -40.50 -6.92 -23.65
CA LEU A 5 -40.42 -7.99 -22.65
C LEU A 5 -39.21 -8.92 -22.89
N THR A 6 -38.87 -9.17 -24.16
CA THR A 6 -37.72 -9.98 -24.55
C THR A 6 -36.37 -9.30 -24.29
N VAL A 7 -36.32 -7.96 -24.34
CA VAL A 7 -35.10 -7.20 -24.04
C VAL A 7 -34.86 -7.15 -22.52
N LEU A 8 -35.93 -7.07 -21.72
CA LEU A 8 -35.84 -7.05 -20.26
C LEU A 8 -35.31 -8.37 -19.69
N CYS A 9 -35.77 -9.51 -20.21
CA CYS A 9 -35.28 -10.83 -19.77
C CYS A 9 -33.84 -11.11 -20.20
N GLY A 10 -33.41 -10.61 -21.37
CA GLY A 10 -32.02 -10.75 -21.83
C GLY A 10 -31.03 -9.94 -20.98
N GLY A 11 -31.41 -8.72 -20.56
CA GLY A 11 -30.60 -7.90 -19.67
C GLY A 11 -30.43 -8.50 -18.28
N LEU A 12 -31.47 -9.18 -17.77
CA LEU A 12 -31.45 -9.79 -16.43
C LEU A 12 -30.47 -10.97 -16.35
N ILE A 13 -30.34 -11.76 -17.42
CA ILE A 13 -29.39 -12.89 -17.51
C ILE A 13 -27.94 -12.40 -17.62
N ALA A 14 -27.70 -11.24 -18.24
CA ALA A 14 -26.36 -10.65 -18.31
C ALA A 14 -25.88 -10.10 -16.95
N LEU A 15 -26.80 -9.61 -16.10
CA LEU A 15 -26.49 -9.09 -14.77
C LEU A 15 -26.17 -10.18 -13.73
N THR A 16 -26.68 -11.41 -13.89
CA THR A 16 -26.39 -12.52 -12.95
C THR A 16 -24.98 -13.09 -13.10
N LEU A 17 -24.33 -12.90 -14.25
CA LEU A 17 -22.96 -13.36 -14.49
C LEU A 17 -21.88 -12.48 -13.83
N PHE A 18 -22.24 -11.28 -13.33
CA PHE A 18 -21.32 -10.38 -12.63
C PHE A 18 -21.40 -10.46 -11.09
N VAL A 19 -22.22 -11.35 -10.53
CA VAL A 19 -22.42 -11.45 -9.07
C VAL A 19 -21.56 -12.53 -8.41
N THR A 20 -20.73 -13.25 -9.17
CA THR A 20 -19.90 -14.32 -8.63
C THR A 20 -18.49 -14.22 -9.20
N THR A 21 -17.60 -13.62 -8.42
CA THR A 21 -16.24 -14.11 -8.11
C THR A 21 -15.58 -13.14 -7.10
N GLY A 22 -16.27 -12.92 -5.98
CA GLY A 22 -15.58 -12.46 -4.76
C GLY A 22 -14.91 -13.67 -4.13
N ASN A 23 -13.68 -13.99 -4.56
CA ASN A 23 -12.86 -14.95 -3.82
C ASN A 23 -12.60 -14.35 -2.43
N THR A 24 -13.29 -14.84 -1.40
CA THR A 24 -12.85 -14.61 -0.03
C THR A 24 -11.64 -15.49 0.19
N ALA A 25 -10.45 -14.99 -0.14
CA ALA A 25 -9.20 -15.59 0.32
C ALA A 25 -9.20 -15.47 1.85
N LYS A 26 -9.71 -16.50 2.52
CA LYS A 26 -9.59 -16.66 3.96
C LYS A 26 -8.13 -17.00 4.22
N ALA A 27 -7.37 -16.05 4.78
CA ALA A 27 -6.02 -16.32 5.24
C ALA A 27 -6.07 -17.53 6.18
N ALA A 28 -5.36 -18.60 5.83
CA ALA A 28 -5.07 -19.65 6.78
C ALA A 28 -4.21 -19.00 7.88
N ALA A 29 -4.58 -19.23 9.15
CA ALA A 29 -3.75 -18.84 10.27
C ALA A 29 -2.32 -19.39 10.04
N PRO A 30 -1.24 -18.64 10.35
CA PRO A 30 0.11 -19.13 10.16
C PRO A 30 0.31 -20.42 10.95
N THR A 31 0.37 -21.54 10.25
CA THR A 31 0.82 -22.82 10.81
C THR A 31 2.34 -22.82 10.70
N ASP A 32 2.97 -22.80 11.87
CA ASP A 32 4.33 -23.24 12.13
C ASP A 32 5.46 -22.38 11.55
N SER A 33 6.07 -21.60 12.46
CA SER A 33 7.43 -21.09 12.32
C SER A 33 8.37 -22.22 11.88
N PRO A 34 9.09 -22.10 10.76
CA PRO A 34 10.16 -23.04 10.47
C PRO A 34 11.29 -22.79 11.46
N ALA A 35 11.51 -23.76 12.34
CA ALA A 35 12.74 -23.89 13.09
C ALA A 35 13.90 -24.03 12.08
N GLY A 36 14.62 -22.94 11.86
CA GLY A 36 15.76 -22.85 10.96
C GLY A 36 16.73 -21.80 11.49
N THR A 37 17.73 -22.28 12.21
CA THR A 37 18.80 -21.54 12.86
C THR A 37 19.59 -20.68 11.88
N GLU A 38 19.38 -19.36 11.90
CA GLU A 38 20.42 -18.31 11.89
C GLU A 38 19.83 -17.08 12.59
N SER A 39 20.65 -16.37 13.35
CA SER A 39 20.27 -15.20 14.15
C SER A 39 19.99 -14.00 13.26
N ASP A 40 18.86 -14.00 12.55
CA ASP A 40 18.35 -12.85 11.83
C ASP A 40 17.32 -12.13 12.71
N ASP A 41 17.83 -11.48 13.76
CA ASP A 41 17.13 -10.38 14.44
C ASP A 41 17.11 -9.18 13.49
N CYS A 42 16.43 -9.35 12.36
CA CYS A 42 15.94 -8.22 11.60
C CYS A 42 14.90 -7.59 12.52
N GLY A 43 15.30 -6.55 13.27
CA GLY A 43 14.50 -5.79 14.24
C GLY A 43 13.21 -5.16 13.70
N CYS A 44 12.67 -5.70 12.61
CA CYS A 44 11.31 -5.56 12.09
C CYS A 44 10.22 -5.79 13.15
N HIS A 45 10.52 -6.44 14.28
CA HIS A 45 9.58 -6.58 15.40
C HIS A 45 9.55 -5.35 16.34
N ASP A 46 10.53 -4.46 16.26
CA ASP A 46 10.64 -3.27 17.10
C ASP A 46 10.05 -2.02 16.43
N VAL A 47 8.97 -2.17 15.66
CA VAL A 47 8.28 -1.05 15.01
C VAL A 47 6.84 -0.95 15.46
N THR A 48 6.34 0.28 15.56
CA THR A 48 4.94 0.56 15.85
C THR A 48 4.36 1.46 14.79
N GLN A 49 3.24 1.03 14.20
CA GLN A 49 2.52 1.81 13.21
C GLN A 49 1.82 2.99 13.90
N LEU A 50 1.95 4.18 13.31
CA LEU A 50 1.34 5.40 13.81
C LEU A 50 0.03 5.70 13.07
N PHE A 51 -0.98 6.14 13.82
CA PHE A 51 -2.31 6.47 13.30
C PHE A 51 -2.78 7.84 13.78
N GLY A 52 -3.90 8.30 13.23
CA GLY A 52 -4.58 9.52 13.70
C GLY A 52 -3.76 10.81 13.53
N ALA A 53 -3.84 11.68 14.53
CA ALA A 53 -3.25 13.03 14.47
C ALA A 53 -1.72 13.01 14.36
N GLU A 54 -1.05 12.09 15.05
CA GLU A 54 0.41 11.97 15.02
C GLU A 54 0.89 11.59 13.61
N ARG A 55 0.27 10.56 13.02
CA ARG A 55 0.50 10.19 11.62
C ARG A 55 0.29 11.38 10.69
N ASN A 56 -0.84 12.08 10.81
CA ASN A 56 -1.19 13.17 9.90
C ASN A 56 -0.18 14.32 9.96
N LYS A 57 0.34 14.64 11.14
CA LYS A 57 1.41 15.64 11.30
C LYS A 57 2.69 15.23 10.56
N ILE A 58 3.12 13.97 10.73
CA ILE A 58 4.32 13.44 10.06
C ILE A 58 4.14 13.45 8.54
N VAL A 59 3.01 12.97 8.05
CA VAL A 59 2.68 12.94 6.62
C VAL A 59 2.64 14.35 6.02
N SER A 60 2.01 15.31 6.71
CA SER A 60 1.94 16.70 6.26
C SER A 60 3.33 17.33 6.16
N ASN A 61 4.19 17.09 7.16
CA ASN A 61 5.57 17.57 7.16
C ASN A 61 6.38 16.95 6.00
N LEU A 62 6.25 15.63 5.78
CA LEU A 62 6.93 14.94 4.68
C LEU A 62 6.48 15.48 3.33
N ILE A 63 5.18 15.57 3.06
CA ILE A 63 4.66 16.03 1.76
C ILE A 63 5.11 17.47 1.44
N SER A 64 5.32 18.27 2.49
CA SER A 64 5.80 19.64 2.36
C SER A 64 7.32 19.73 2.13
N SER A 65 8.07 18.65 2.37
CA SER A 65 9.52 18.62 2.25
C SER A 65 10.00 18.60 0.79
N ASP A 66 11.20 19.12 0.56
CA ASP A 66 11.81 19.09 -0.77
C ASP A 66 12.22 17.66 -1.17
N ALA A 67 12.64 16.83 -0.21
CA ALA A 67 12.96 15.43 -0.45
C ALA A 67 11.78 14.69 -1.08
N TYR A 68 10.57 14.84 -0.52
CA TYR A 68 9.36 14.23 -1.07
C TYR A 68 9.00 14.80 -2.44
N LYS A 69 9.04 16.13 -2.60
CA LYS A 69 8.67 16.78 -3.87
C LYS A 69 9.61 16.38 -5.01
N ASN A 70 10.91 16.30 -4.73
CA ASN A 70 11.92 15.88 -5.68
C ASN A 70 11.71 14.42 -6.09
N GLU A 71 11.54 13.51 -5.13
CA GLU A 71 11.32 12.10 -5.43
C GLU A 71 10.00 11.86 -6.16
N LYS A 72 8.91 12.52 -5.73
CA LYS A 72 7.62 12.45 -6.42
C LYS A 72 7.73 12.90 -7.89
N LYS A 73 8.51 13.95 -8.16
CA LYS A 73 8.75 14.44 -9.51
C LYS A 73 9.56 13.43 -10.33
N ASP A 74 10.62 12.87 -9.75
CA ASP A 74 11.45 11.86 -10.40
C ASP A 74 10.65 10.59 -10.75
N LEU A 75 9.92 10.04 -9.77
CA LEU A 75 9.04 8.88 -9.97
C LEU A 75 7.95 9.15 -11.00
N LYS A 76 7.36 10.34 -10.99
CA LYS A 76 6.41 10.75 -12.03
C LYS A 76 7.05 10.73 -13.42
N ASN A 77 8.28 11.24 -13.57
CA ASN A 77 9.00 11.21 -14.84
C ASN A 77 9.32 9.79 -15.31
N LYS A 78 9.51 8.86 -14.36
CA LYS A 78 9.66 7.42 -14.61
C LYS A 78 8.34 6.69 -14.88
N GLY A 79 7.21 7.41 -14.90
CA GLY A 79 5.89 6.85 -15.22
C GLY A 79 5.14 6.26 -14.03
N TYR A 80 5.58 6.52 -12.80
CA TYR A 80 4.87 6.09 -11.59
C TYR A 80 3.76 7.08 -11.22
N LYS A 81 2.71 6.56 -10.59
CA LYS A 81 1.57 7.33 -10.07
C LYS A 81 1.58 7.28 -8.55
N SER A 82 1.65 8.45 -7.91
CA SER A 82 1.56 8.55 -6.45
C SER A 82 0.15 8.28 -5.96
N HIS A 83 0.02 7.58 -4.83
CA HIS A 83 -1.25 7.37 -4.15
C HIS A 83 -1.61 8.58 -3.26
N GLY A 84 -2.82 8.55 -2.70
CA GLY A 84 -3.30 9.59 -1.80
C GLY A 84 -2.56 9.61 -0.46
N ALA A 85 -2.61 10.75 0.23
CA ALA A 85 -1.96 10.91 1.54
C ALA A 85 -2.55 9.99 2.63
N ASN A 86 -3.74 9.43 2.42
CA ASN A 86 -4.38 8.43 3.29
C ASN A 86 -3.73 7.04 3.20
N GLU A 87 -3.01 6.74 2.12
CA GLU A 87 -2.37 5.44 1.90
C GLU A 87 -0.90 5.43 2.35
N ILE A 88 -0.38 6.56 2.80
CA ILE A 88 0.99 6.66 3.32
C ILE A 88 1.09 5.93 4.67
N GLU A 89 2.07 5.06 4.80
CA GLU A 89 2.34 4.32 6.02
C GLU A 89 3.38 5.04 6.85
N VAL A 90 3.15 5.12 8.16
CA VAL A 90 4.10 5.72 9.10
C VAL A 90 4.36 4.72 10.21
N MET A 91 5.63 4.42 10.43
CA MET A 91 6.10 3.51 11.46
C MET A 91 7.17 4.20 12.30
N LYS A 92 7.20 3.92 13.60
CA LYS A 92 8.24 4.35 14.51
C LYS A 92 9.04 3.15 14.97
N HIS A 93 10.36 3.21 14.86
CA HIS A 93 11.23 2.22 15.47
C HIS A 93 11.31 2.49 16.99
N ASN A 94 10.95 1.50 17.80
CA ASN A 94 10.79 1.61 19.25
C ASN A 94 12.14 1.77 19.98
N VAL A 95 13.19 1.12 19.48
CA VAL A 95 14.56 1.23 20.02
C VAL A 95 15.27 2.53 19.61
N TYR A 96 15.26 2.86 18.31
CA TYR A 96 16.05 3.98 17.79
C TYR A 96 15.28 5.30 17.66
N GLY A 97 13.96 5.30 17.88
CA GLY A 97 13.12 6.48 17.75
C GLY A 97 12.99 7.02 16.33
N VAL A 98 13.45 6.26 15.32
CA VAL A 98 13.43 6.64 13.91
C VAL A 98 12.01 6.58 13.37
N ILE A 99 11.62 7.60 12.61
CA ILE A 99 10.33 7.62 11.90
C ILE A 99 10.56 7.17 10.46
N MET A 100 9.90 6.07 10.09
CA MET A 100 9.87 5.51 8.76
C MET A 100 8.54 5.86 8.10
N VAL A 101 8.59 6.33 6.86
CA VAL A 101 7.39 6.69 6.08
C VAL A 101 7.44 6.01 4.72
N GLY A 102 6.49 5.12 4.45
CA GLY A 102 6.31 4.48 3.16
C GLY A 102 5.27 5.22 2.33
N VAL A 103 5.66 5.74 1.18
CA VAL A 103 4.74 6.40 0.24
C VAL A 103 4.46 5.47 -0.94
N PRO A 104 3.21 5.02 -1.15
CA PRO A 104 2.90 4.12 -2.25
C PRO A 104 2.88 4.82 -3.61
N PHE A 105 3.49 4.15 -4.59
CA PHE A 105 3.45 4.51 -6.01
C PHE A 105 3.13 3.28 -6.85
N THR A 106 2.27 3.44 -7.85
CA THR A 106 1.98 2.40 -8.85
C THR A 106 2.77 2.64 -10.12
N ASN A 107 3.49 1.63 -10.61
CA ASN A 107 4.21 1.71 -11.88
C ASN A 107 3.27 1.46 -13.10
N SER A 108 3.80 1.59 -14.31
CA SER A 108 3.02 1.37 -15.55
C SER A 108 2.48 -0.05 -15.73
N LYS A 109 2.99 -1.02 -14.97
CA LYS A 109 2.54 -2.42 -14.95
C LYS A 109 1.49 -2.69 -13.87
N GLY A 110 1.08 -1.67 -13.11
CA GLY A 110 0.14 -1.82 -12.00
C GLY A 110 0.76 -2.35 -10.71
N ILE A 111 2.09 -2.45 -10.62
CA ILE A 111 2.79 -2.93 -9.42
C ILE A 111 2.98 -1.76 -8.46
N VAL A 112 2.56 -1.94 -7.20
CA VAL A 112 2.76 -0.98 -6.12
C VAL A 112 4.16 -1.14 -5.54
N VAL A 113 4.84 -0.02 -5.37
CA VAL A 113 6.14 0.09 -4.70
C VAL A 113 6.07 1.19 -3.65
N MET A 114 6.86 1.07 -2.60
CA MET A 114 6.96 2.06 -1.53
C MET A 114 8.23 2.89 -1.70
N ALA A 115 8.08 4.20 -1.88
CA ALA A 115 9.17 5.14 -1.68
C ALA A 115 9.34 5.36 -0.17
N VAL A 116 10.46 4.90 0.38
CA VAL A 116 10.71 4.90 1.83
C VAL A 116 11.49 6.13 2.23
N PHE A 117 11.02 6.80 3.27
CA PHE A 117 11.71 7.93 3.89
C PHE A 117 12.01 7.62 5.36
N MET A 118 13.24 7.89 5.81
CA MET A 118 13.63 7.81 7.22
C MET A 118 13.94 9.20 7.73
N ASN A 119 13.24 9.64 8.78
CA ASN A 119 13.36 11.00 9.33
C ASN A 119 13.23 12.12 8.28
N GLY A 120 12.48 11.87 7.19
CA GLY A 120 12.26 12.81 6.10
C GLY A 120 13.25 12.71 4.93
N GLU A 121 14.30 11.88 5.05
CA GLU A 121 15.26 11.63 3.97
C GLU A 121 14.85 10.42 3.15
N PHE A 122 15.05 10.48 1.83
CA PHE A 122 14.72 9.38 0.93
C PHE A 122 15.75 8.25 1.01
N MET A 123 15.27 7.03 1.23
CA MET A 123 16.11 5.84 1.44
C MET A 123 16.09 4.87 0.26
N GLY A 124 15.12 5.03 -0.64
CA GLY A 124 14.97 4.16 -1.81
C GLY A 124 13.55 3.66 -2.00
N ILE A 125 13.41 2.78 -2.99
CA ILE A 125 12.14 2.15 -3.37
C ILE A 125 12.17 0.70 -2.93
N GLN A 126 11.14 0.25 -2.23
CA GLN A 126 10.96 -1.15 -1.82
C GLN A 126 9.69 -1.73 -2.46
N PRO A 127 9.61 -3.05 -2.66
CA PRO A 127 8.34 -3.70 -2.98
C PRO A 127 7.29 -3.35 -1.92
N ALA A 128 6.06 -3.09 -2.33
CA ALA A 128 4.97 -3.06 -1.35
C ALA A 128 4.69 -4.49 -0.87
N ASP A 129 4.38 -4.66 0.40
CA ASP A 129 4.04 -5.96 0.95
C ASP A 129 2.87 -6.56 0.17
N SER A 130 3.01 -7.82 -0.25
CA SER A 130 1.93 -8.57 -0.89
C SER A 130 0.89 -8.90 0.17
N ASN A 131 -0.20 -8.14 0.21
CA ASN A 131 -1.41 -8.49 0.97
C ASN A 131 -2.09 -9.73 0.38
#